data_AF-A0AAU8G1C4-F1
#
_entry.id   AF-A0AAU8G1C4-F1
#
_cell.length_a   1.000
_cell.length_b   1.000
_cell.length_c   1.000
_cell.angle_alpha   90.00
_cell.angle_beta   90.00
_cell.angle_gamma   90.00
#
_symmetry.space_group_name_H-M   'P 1'
#
loop_
_entity.id
_entity.type
_entity.pdbx_description
1 polymer ?
#
loop_
_entity_poly.entity_id
_entity_poly.type
_entity_poly.pdbx_seq_one_letter_code
_entity_poly.pdbx_strand_id
1 'polypeptide(L)'
;MQHGQAPVVSELEAPPIPSAPVSLAGPPVTPAQRIAFYSPDEWEDFIREWAIAIGEAYSQIKRLGGSNDKGADVAAFKTDRGFEGDWDCFQGKHYAKPLGWSDAFPEMLKIFAGTVNGHYVLPSVYAFLAPNGCGTGLNRLLSKPTDLRQKFLEELSSNKGIAASLDASLRDHVRTLAETTDFAMFRSVELVDAIAAHRTTAYHVARFGGPLPPRPPATGAPTEIGEAEARYVAQLMDVYREAWPTGDLAPNTLHTEPRLAAHFQRQRESFYSAESLRLHARDAVPPGTFEALQNDVHSGVIEIAEADHATSMARLTQVLQASTQIDLSAHALTTISQTDDRKGICHQLANEDRLTWMRAGS
;
A
#
# COMPACT_ATOMS: atom_id res chain seq x y z
N MET A 1 19.13 75.04 -15.36
CA MET A 1 18.30 74.00 -14.72
C MET A 1 18.08 72.89 -15.75
N GLN A 2 18.81 71.79 -15.65
CA GLN A 2 18.51 70.58 -16.44
C GLN A 2 17.44 69.81 -15.68
N HIS A 3 16.24 69.72 -16.26
CA HIS A 3 15.20 68.83 -15.76
C HIS A 3 15.64 67.39 -16.04
N GLY A 4 15.97 66.65 -14.98
CA GLY A 4 16.20 65.21 -15.06
C GLY A 4 14.92 64.51 -15.53
N GLN A 5 15.02 63.81 -16.64
CA GLN A 5 13.93 63.00 -17.19
C GLN A 5 13.65 61.84 -16.23
N ALA A 6 12.41 61.70 -15.77
CA ALA A 6 12.01 60.61 -14.91
C ALA A 6 12.25 59.26 -15.62
N PRO A 7 12.74 58.22 -14.93
CA PRO A 7 12.97 56.92 -15.55
C PRO A 7 11.64 56.35 -16.06
N VAL A 8 11.61 56.01 -17.35
CA VAL A 8 10.50 55.32 -17.98
C VAL A 8 10.45 53.91 -17.39
N VAL A 9 9.37 53.59 -16.69
CA VAL A 9 9.08 52.22 -16.26
C VAL A 9 8.76 51.44 -17.52
N SER A 10 9.71 50.62 -17.99
CA SER A 10 9.45 49.66 -19.06
C SER A 10 8.37 48.71 -18.57
N GLU A 11 7.25 48.62 -19.30
CA GLU A 11 6.31 47.52 -19.12
C GLU A 11 7.09 46.21 -19.28
N LEU A 12 7.19 45.44 -18.21
CA LEU A 12 7.81 44.12 -18.26
C LEU A 12 6.88 43.23 -19.08
N GLU A 13 7.45 42.58 -20.10
CA GLU A 13 6.70 41.65 -20.96
C GLU A 13 6.05 40.56 -20.10
N ALA A 14 4.75 40.36 -20.27
CA ALA A 14 4.02 39.37 -19.50
C ALA A 14 4.59 37.97 -19.81
N PRO A 15 4.81 37.12 -18.79
CA PRO A 15 5.36 35.80 -19.02
C PRO A 15 4.42 34.98 -19.92
N PRO A 16 4.98 34.04 -20.71
CA PRO A 16 4.19 33.19 -21.59
C PRO A 16 3.11 32.44 -20.80
N ILE A 17 1.89 32.44 -21.33
CA ILE A 17 0.76 31.73 -20.74
C ILE A 17 1.07 30.22 -20.79
N PRO A 18 1.03 29.51 -19.65
CA PRO A 18 1.23 28.06 -19.64
C PRO A 18 0.24 27.36 -20.59
N SER A 19 0.75 26.45 -21.41
CA SER A 19 -0.08 25.64 -22.33
C SER A 19 -0.88 24.55 -21.63
N ALA A 20 -0.61 24.30 -20.35
CA ALA A 20 -1.36 23.36 -19.54
C ALA A 20 -2.74 23.94 -19.17
N PRO A 21 -3.83 23.16 -19.29
CA PRO A 21 -5.14 23.60 -18.81
C PRO A 21 -5.05 23.95 -17.32
N VAL A 22 -5.70 25.05 -16.94
CA VAL A 22 -5.81 25.47 -15.54
C VAL A 22 -6.58 24.38 -14.79
N SER A 23 -5.85 23.65 -13.95
CA SER A 23 -6.38 22.58 -13.08
C SER A 23 -6.04 22.94 -11.64
N LEU A 24 -6.97 22.67 -10.71
CA LEU A 24 -6.76 22.85 -9.28
C LEU A 24 -5.55 22.06 -8.76
N ALA A 25 -5.20 20.96 -9.42
CA ALA A 25 -4.14 20.04 -8.99
C ALA A 25 -2.85 20.11 -9.82
N GLY A 26 -2.78 20.97 -10.84
CA GLY A 26 -1.67 20.98 -11.79
C GLY A 26 -1.54 19.69 -12.62
N PRO A 27 -0.46 19.53 -13.41
CA PRO A 27 -0.21 18.29 -14.15
C PRO A 27 0.18 17.14 -13.21
N PRO A 28 -0.28 15.91 -13.47
CA PRO A 28 0.04 14.76 -12.62
C PRO A 28 1.54 14.43 -12.67
N VAL A 29 2.12 14.17 -11.50
CA VAL A 29 3.50 13.70 -11.36
C VAL A 29 3.53 12.19 -11.55
N THR A 30 4.35 11.71 -12.48
CA THR A 30 4.48 10.26 -12.74
C THR A 30 5.10 9.53 -11.55
N PRO A 31 4.89 8.21 -11.39
CA PRO A 31 5.52 7.44 -10.32
C PRO A 31 7.05 7.59 -10.27
N ALA A 32 7.73 7.55 -11.42
CA ALA A 32 9.17 7.73 -11.51
C ALA A 32 9.62 9.12 -11.03
N GLN A 33 8.91 10.18 -11.43
CA GLN A 33 9.20 11.54 -10.95
C GLN A 33 8.97 11.67 -9.45
N ARG A 34 7.93 11.04 -8.89
CA ARG A 34 7.68 11.04 -7.45
C ARG A 34 8.79 10.32 -6.68
N ILE A 35 9.20 9.13 -7.14
CA ILE A 35 10.28 8.34 -6.55
C ILE A 35 11.60 9.12 -6.54
N ALA A 36 11.87 9.94 -7.55
CA ALA A 36 13.07 10.78 -7.60
C ALA A 36 13.19 11.78 -6.43
N PHE A 37 12.11 12.04 -5.68
CA PHE A 37 12.10 12.93 -4.51
C PHE A 37 11.98 12.19 -3.17
N TYR A 38 11.95 10.85 -3.16
CA TYR A 38 11.91 10.09 -1.90
C TYR A 38 13.14 10.34 -1.04
N SER A 39 12.91 10.44 0.26
CA SER A 39 13.95 10.26 1.28
C SER A 39 14.50 8.82 1.26
N PRO A 40 15.66 8.55 1.89
CA PRO A 40 16.17 7.19 2.04
C PRO A 40 15.14 6.22 2.66
N ASP A 41 14.45 6.65 3.71
CA ASP A 41 13.44 5.81 4.40
C ASP A 41 12.24 5.50 3.48
N GLU A 42 11.72 6.51 2.76
CA GLU A 42 10.62 6.31 1.81
C GLU A 42 11.03 5.38 0.65
N TRP A 43 12.30 5.42 0.24
CA TRP A 43 12.83 4.53 -0.79
C TRP A 43 12.92 3.09 -0.30
N GLU A 44 13.40 2.86 0.92
CA GLU A 44 13.44 1.52 1.52
C GLU A 44 12.02 0.96 1.73
N ASP A 45 11.05 1.79 2.12
CA ASP A 45 9.65 1.36 2.21
C ASP A 45 9.08 0.97 0.85
N PHE A 46 9.38 1.72 -0.21
CA PHE A 46 9.00 1.32 -1.57
C PHE A 46 9.64 -0.01 -1.97
N ILE A 47 10.92 -0.24 -1.64
CA ILE A 47 11.60 -1.52 -1.91
C ILE A 47 10.92 -2.67 -1.16
N ARG A 48 10.53 -2.46 0.10
CA ARG A 48 9.80 -3.46 0.89
C ARG A 48 8.44 -3.78 0.28
N GLU A 49 7.71 -2.78 -0.19
CA GLU A 49 6.42 -2.97 -0.87
C GLU A 49 6.59 -3.68 -2.22
N TRP A 50 7.62 -3.32 -2.98
CA TRP A 50 8.01 -4.02 -4.21
C TRP A 50 8.39 -5.48 -3.96
N ALA A 51 9.11 -5.77 -2.87
CA ALA A 51 9.49 -7.13 -2.49
C ALA A 51 8.28 -8.03 -2.22
N ILE A 52 7.17 -7.47 -1.71
CA ILE A 52 5.89 -8.18 -1.57
C ILE A 52 5.32 -8.52 -2.96
N ALA A 53 5.45 -7.62 -3.94
CA ALA A 53 4.90 -7.77 -5.27
C ALA A 53 5.56 -8.87 -6.11
N ILE A 54 6.87 -9.03 -5.99
CA ILE A 54 7.63 -10.02 -6.77
C ILE A 54 7.42 -11.46 -6.28
N GLY A 55 6.69 -11.65 -5.17
CA GLY A 55 5.90 -12.85 -4.95
C GLY A 55 6.68 -14.16 -4.86
N GLU A 56 7.99 -14.14 -4.57
CA GLU A 56 8.60 -15.33 -4.00
C GLU A 56 7.93 -15.60 -2.65
N ALA A 57 7.81 -16.86 -2.25
CA ALA A 57 7.22 -17.26 -0.98
C ALA A 57 8.14 -16.87 0.20
N TYR A 58 8.37 -15.58 0.38
CA TYR A 58 9.11 -15.04 1.50
C TYR A 58 8.27 -15.25 2.76
N SER A 59 8.84 -16.00 3.70
CA SER A 59 8.29 -16.15 5.04
C SER A 59 8.24 -14.81 5.79
N GLN A 60 9.19 -13.90 5.52
CA GLN A 60 9.28 -12.61 6.17
C GLN A 60 10.15 -11.62 5.38
N ILE A 61 9.74 -10.36 5.33
CA ILE A 61 10.53 -9.25 4.75
C ILE A 61 10.81 -8.22 5.84
N LYS A 62 12.09 -7.94 6.12
CA LYS A 62 12.54 -6.97 7.13
C LYS A 62 13.31 -5.83 6.50
N ARG A 63 12.99 -4.60 6.92
CA ARG A 63 13.85 -3.44 6.72
C ARG A 63 14.89 -3.43 7.84
N LEU A 64 16.16 -3.33 7.48
CA LEU A 64 17.31 -3.39 8.39
C LEU A 64 18.17 -2.11 8.33
N GLY A 65 17.77 -1.15 7.49
CA GLY A 65 18.46 0.12 7.27
C GLY A 65 18.87 0.85 8.56
N GLY A 66 19.98 1.59 8.46
CA GLY A 66 20.58 2.34 9.56
C GLY A 66 22.05 1.96 9.80
N SER A 67 22.68 2.54 10.82
CA SER A 67 24.12 2.38 11.11
C SER A 67 24.58 0.96 11.46
N ASN A 68 23.65 -0.01 11.56
CA ASN A 68 23.89 -1.42 11.88
C ASN A 68 23.33 -2.38 10.81
N ASP A 69 23.04 -1.90 9.60
CA ASP A 69 22.46 -2.67 8.48
C ASP A 69 23.32 -3.85 8.01
N LYS A 70 24.61 -3.86 8.37
CA LYS A 70 25.61 -4.89 8.00
C LYS A 70 25.59 -5.21 6.49
N GLY A 71 25.22 -4.24 5.65
CA GLY A 71 25.20 -4.36 4.19
C GLY A 71 23.90 -4.88 3.56
N ALA A 72 22.77 -4.88 4.27
CA ALA A 72 21.46 -5.20 3.70
C ALA A 72 20.39 -4.18 4.14
N ASP A 73 19.80 -3.42 3.22
CA ASP A 73 18.75 -2.45 3.57
C ASP A 73 17.40 -3.14 3.79
N VAL A 74 17.04 -4.06 2.88
CA VAL A 74 15.86 -4.93 3.00
C VAL A 74 16.27 -6.39 2.80
N ALA A 75 15.99 -7.23 3.79
CA ALA A 75 16.20 -8.67 3.75
C ALA A 75 14.87 -9.40 3.56
N ALA A 76 14.79 -10.26 2.55
CA ALA A 76 13.62 -11.07 2.26
C ALA A 76 13.94 -12.55 2.50
N PHE A 77 13.43 -13.09 3.61
CA PHE A 77 13.73 -14.44 4.09
C PHE A 77 12.80 -15.47 3.44
N LYS A 78 13.37 -16.47 2.77
CA LYS A 78 12.61 -17.57 2.14
C LYS A 78 12.26 -18.68 3.12
N THR A 79 12.88 -18.67 4.31
CA THR A 79 12.66 -19.63 5.38
C THR A 79 12.55 -18.95 6.74
N ASP A 80 11.92 -19.63 7.70
CA ASP A 80 11.82 -19.19 9.10
C ASP A 80 13.17 -19.14 9.84
N ARG A 81 14.24 -19.71 9.24
CA ARG A 81 15.63 -19.62 9.71
C ARG A 81 16.26 -18.25 9.50
N GLY A 82 15.62 -17.35 8.76
CA GLY A 82 16.11 -16.00 8.55
C GLY A 82 17.51 -15.99 7.92
N PHE A 83 18.44 -15.26 8.53
CA PHE A 83 19.84 -15.16 8.10
C PHE A 83 20.65 -16.46 8.17
N GLU A 84 20.12 -17.51 8.79
CA GLU A 84 20.72 -18.84 8.81
C GLU A 84 20.19 -19.76 7.69
N GLY A 85 19.22 -19.30 6.89
CA GLY A 85 18.66 -20.03 5.75
C GLY A 85 18.62 -19.17 4.49
N ASP A 86 17.92 -19.63 3.45
CA ASP A 86 17.85 -18.92 2.16
C ASP A 86 17.16 -17.56 2.30
N TRP A 87 17.79 -16.53 1.73
CA TRP A 87 17.32 -15.16 1.79
C TRP A 87 17.85 -14.33 0.62
N ASP A 88 17.11 -13.27 0.28
CA ASP A 88 17.49 -12.29 -0.73
C ASP A 88 17.78 -10.94 -0.09
N CYS A 89 18.81 -10.26 -0.61
CA CYS A 89 19.26 -8.95 -0.18
C CYS A 89 18.87 -7.90 -1.22
N PHE A 90 18.13 -6.87 -0.80
CA PHE A 90 17.75 -5.74 -1.63
C PHE A 90 18.44 -4.49 -1.10
N GLN A 91 19.43 -4.00 -1.85
CA GLN A 91 20.19 -2.79 -1.53
C GLN A 91 19.60 -1.59 -2.27
N GLY A 92 18.99 -0.68 -1.51
CA GLY A 92 18.50 0.60 -1.97
C GLY A 92 19.59 1.67 -1.98
N LYS A 93 19.78 2.35 -3.12
CA LYS A 93 20.61 3.56 -3.20
C LYS A 93 19.87 4.68 -3.92
N HIS A 94 19.57 5.74 -3.19
CA HIS A 94 18.91 6.93 -3.73
C HIS A 94 19.92 8.05 -3.99
N TYR A 95 20.61 7.97 -5.12
CA TYR A 95 21.58 8.97 -5.55
C TYR A 95 21.08 9.75 -6.76
N ALA A 96 21.54 11.01 -6.89
CA ALA A 96 21.22 11.89 -8.02
C ALA A 96 21.77 11.40 -9.37
N LYS A 97 22.73 10.47 -9.37
CA LYS A 97 23.35 9.88 -10.56
C LYS A 97 23.13 8.36 -10.57
N PRO A 98 23.15 7.72 -11.74
CA PRO A 98 23.16 6.26 -11.83
C PRO A 98 24.36 5.67 -11.08
N LEU A 99 24.17 4.49 -10.48
CA LEU A 99 25.23 3.79 -9.75
C LEU A 99 26.38 3.39 -10.67
N GLY A 100 27.60 3.60 -10.18
CA GLY A 100 28.84 3.13 -10.80
C GLY A 100 29.50 2.01 -10.01
N TRP A 101 30.61 1.50 -10.55
CA TRP A 101 31.42 0.48 -9.88
C TRP A 101 31.89 0.90 -8.47
N SER A 102 32.27 2.17 -8.31
CA SER A 102 32.70 2.73 -7.03
C SER A 102 31.60 2.70 -5.95
N ASP A 103 30.33 2.69 -6.36
CA ASP A 103 29.19 2.60 -5.45
C ASP A 103 28.84 1.14 -5.16
N ALA A 104 28.92 0.27 -6.17
CA ALA A 104 28.55 -1.14 -6.04
C ALA A 104 29.59 -1.97 -5.27
N PHE A 105 30.90 -1.78 -5.56
CA PHE A 105 31.96 -2.59 -4.97
C PHE A 105 31.98 -2.57 -3.43
N PRO A 106 31.89 -1.41 -2.75
CA PRO A 106 31.84 -1.38 -1.28
C PRO A 106 30.67 -2.18 -0.71
N GLU A 107 29.50 -2.14 -1.33
CA GLU A 107 28.32 -2.84 -0.84
C GLU A 107 28.40 -4.35 -1.07
N MET A 108 28.89 -4.79 -2.24
CA MET A 108 29.20 -6.20 -2.49
C MET A 108 30.22 -6.72 -1.47
N LEU A 109 31.26 -5.94 -1.17
CA LEU A 109 32.30 -6.31 -0.22
C LEU A 109 31.75 -6.49 1.20
N LYS A 110 30.80 -5.64 1.62
CA LYS A 110 30.14 -5.78 2.94
C LYS A 110 29.41 -7.11 3.07
N ILE A 111 28.74 -7.59 2.02
CA ILE A 111 28.05 -8.89 2.05
C ILE A 111 29.02 -10.06 2.25
N PHE A 112 30.12 -10.07 1.50
CA PHE A 112 31.14 -11.11 1.68
C PHE A 112 31.77 -11.03 3.08
N ALA A 113 32.15 -9.83 3.53
CA ALA A 113 32.73 -9.64 4.85
C ALA A 113 31.75 -10.02 5.99
N GLY A 114 30.46 -9.68 5.85
CA GLY A 114 29.42 -10.06 6.80
C GLY A 114 29.21 -11.58 6.87
N THR A 115 29.28 -12.25 5.71
CA THR A 115 29.21 -13.72 5.63
C THR A 115 30.40 -14.37 6.34
N VAL A 116 31.63 -13.91 6.07
CA VAL A 116 32.84 -14.42 6.71
C VAL A 116 32.82 -14.20 8.23
N ASN A 117 32.28 -13.07 8.67
CA ASN A 117 32.13 -12.75 10.10
C ASN A 117 30.95 -13.48 10.78
N GLY A 118 30.23 -14.34 10.05
CA GLY A 118 29.14 -15.15 10.59
C GLY A 118 27.87 -14.35 10.92
N HIS A 119 27.67 -13.18 10.30
CA HIS A 119 26.45 -12.40 10.49
C HIS A 119 25.23 -13.02 9.81
N TYR A 120 25.45 -13.68 8.68
CA TYR A 120 24.44 -14.33 7.85
C TYR A 120 25.10 -15.31 6.89
N VAL A 121 24.34 -16.24 6.33
CA VAL A 121 24.75 -16.98 5.13
C VAL A 121 24.72 -16.05 3.92
N LEU A 122 25.44 -16.40 2.86
CA LEU A 122 25.43 -15.62 1.62
C LEU A 122 23.99 -15.59 1.04
N PRO A 123 23.46 -14.43 0.62
CA PRO A 123 22.11 -14.37 0.07
C PRO A 123 22.04 -15.10 -1.28
N SER A 124 20.89 -15.69 -1.60
CA SER A 124 20.65 -16.31 -2.90
C SER A 124 20.65 -15.26 -4.02
N VAL A 125 20.22 -14.05 -3.69
CA VAL A 125 20.17 -12.90 -4.59
C VAL A 125 20.65 -11.66 -3.86
N TYR A 126 21.42 -10.84 -4.57
CA TYR A 126 21.69 -9.47 -4.19
C TYR A 126 21.25 -8.53 -5.31
N ALA A 127 20.22 -7.71 -5.06
CA ALA A 127 19.68 -6.79 -6.04
C ALA A 127 19.96 -5.34 -5.65
N PHE A 128 20.54 -4.57 -6.57
CA PHE A 128 20.65 -3.12 -6.47
C PHE A 128 19.37 -2.47 -6.98
N LEU A 129 18.77 -1.61 -6.15
CA LEU A 129 17.62 -0.78 -6.49
C LEU A 129 18.01 0.69 -6.34
N ALA A 130 18.00 1.41 -7.46
CA ALA A 130 18.25 2.85 -7.48
C ALA A 130 17.27 3.53 -8.44
N PRO A 131 16.69 4.71 -8.10
CA PRO A 131 15.78 5.42 -8.99
C PRO A 131 16.39 5.74 -10.35
N ASN A 132 17.68 6.10 -10.38
CA ASN A 132 18.43 6.39 -11.59
C ASN A 132 19.12 5.15 -12.19
N GLY A 133 18.86 3.97 -11.64
CA GLY A 133 19.44 2.70 -12.08
C GLY A 133 20.96 2.63 -11.96
N CYS A 134 21.56 1.73 -12.73
CA CYS A 134 23.00 1.58 -12.85
C CYS A 134 23.49 2.19 -14.16
N GLY A 135 24.65 2.86 -14.15
CA GLY A 135 25.29 3.35 -15.37
C GLY A 135 25.70 2.20 -16.30
N THR A 136 25.83 2.48 -17.59
CA THR A 136 26.11 1.48 -18.65
C THR A 136 27.27 0.53 -18.33
N GLY A 137 28.34 1.06 -17.72
CA GLY A 137 29.51 0.26 -17.33
C GLY A 137 29.19 -0.77 -16.26
N LEU A 138 28.45 -0.38 -15.21
CA LEU A 138 28.04 -1.29 -14.14
C LEU A 138 26.99 -2.28 -14.64
N ASN A 139 25.99 -1.84 -15.40
CA ASN A 139 24.97 -2.73 -15.97
C ASN A 139 25.59 -3.81 -16.86
N ARG A 140 26.52 -3.46 -17.75
CA ARG A 140 27.25 -4.45 -18.57
C ARG A 140 28.02 -5.46 -17.72
N LEU A 141 28.59 -5.02 -16.59
CA LEU A 141 29.34 -5.88 -15.69
C LEU A 141 28.41 -6.83 -14.92
N LEU A 142 27.29 -6.33 -14.39
CA LEU A 142 26.25 -7.16 -13.73
C LEU A 142 25.66 -8.21 -14.67
N SER A 143 25.60 -7.93 -15.98
CA SER A 143 25.19 -8.92 -17.00
C SER A 143 26.27 -9.96 -17.36
N LYS A 144 27.45 -9.92 -16.71
CA LYS A 144 28.56 -10.84 -16.95
C LYS A 144 29.18 -11.33 -15.64
N PRO A 145 28.60 -12.35 -15.00
CA PRO A 145 29.04 -12.85 -13.69
C PRO A 145 30.54 -13.16 -13.59
N THR A 146 31.13 -13.72 -14.65
CA THR A 146 32.58 -14.01 -14.70
C THR A 146 33.44 -12.76 -14.65
N ASP A 147 33.10 -11.75 -15.46
CA ASP A 147 33.83 -10.49 -15.54
C ASP A 147 33.63 -9.68 -14.25
N LEU A 148 32.42 -9.72 -13.67
CA LEU A 148 32.10 -9.11 -12.38
C LEU A 148 32.95 -9.69 -11.24
N ARG A 149 33.03 -11.02 -11.14
CA ARG A 149 33.86 -11.70 -10.15
C ARG A 149 35.33 -11.35 -10.34
N GLN A 150 35.83 -11.38 -11.56
CA GLN A 150 37.22 -11.01 -11.85
C GLN A 150 37.51 -9.58 -11.38
N LYS A 151 36.67 -8.61 -11.76
CA LYS A 151 36.84 -7.21 -11.36
C LYS A 151 36.76 -7.03 -9.84
N PHE A 152 35.88 -7.77 -9.16
CA PHE A 152 35.78 -7.75 -7.71
C PHE A 152 37.09 -8.24 -7.06
N LEU A 153 37.66 -9.35 -7.53
CA LEU A 153 38.91 -9.91 -7.01
C LEU A 153 40.12 -8.99 -7.28
N GLU A 154 40.15 -8.33 -8.44
CA GLU A 154 41.15 -7.32 -8.80
C GLU A 154 41.09 -6.12 -7.83
N GLU A 155 39.91 -5.56 -7.60
CA GLU A 155 39.71 -4.43 -6.68
C GLU A 155 39.97 -4.84 -5.21
N LEU A 156 39.59 -6.06 -4.81
CA LEU A 156 39.88 -6.62 -3.49
C LEU A 156 41.39 -6.74 -3.23
N SER A 157 42.18 -7.02 -4.28
CA SER A 157 43.63 -7.15 -4.20
C SER A 157 44.36 -5.81 -4.30
N SER A 158 43.64 -4.71 -4.49
CA SER A 158 44.18 -3.35 -4.55
C SER A 158 44.70 -2.90 -3.18
N ASN A 159 45.84 -2.20 -3.19
CA ASN A 159 46.39 -1.54 -2.00
C ASN A 159 45.79 -0.14 -1.77
N LYS A 160 44.66 0.16 -2.41
CA LYS A 160 43.94 1.44 -2.31
C LYS A 160 42.45 1.17 -2.10
N GLY A 161 41.73 2.17 -1.56
CA GLY A 161 40.29 2.09 -1.36
C GLY A 161 39.88 1.24 -0.15
N ILE A 162 38.59 0.91 -0.08
CA ILE A 162 37.98 0.25 1.09
C ILE A 162 38.47 -1.19 1.30
N ALA A 163 38.90 -1.88 0.24
CA ALA A 163 39.49 -3.20 0.37
C ALA A 163 40.79 -3.14 1.20
N ALA A 164 41.61 -2.12 0.97
CA ALA A 164 42.89 -1.93 1.64
C ALA A 164 42.77 -1.71 3.16
N SER A 165 41.61 -1.23 3.64
CA SER A 165 41.32 -1.05 5.07
C SER A 165 40.85 -2.33 5.78
N LEU A 166 40.51 -3.40 5.05
CA LEU A 166 40.16 -4.67 5.67
C LEU A 166 41.39 -5.33 6.30
N ASP A 167 41.20 -5.98 7.45
CA ASP A 167 42.19 -6.88 8.02
C ASP A 167 42.65 -7.93 6.99
N ALA A 168 43.94 -8.27 6.99
CA ALA A 168 44.52 -9.16 5.99
C ALA A 168 43.89 -10.56 6.01
N SER A 169 43.62 -11.09 7.20
CA SER A 169 42.96 -12.39 7.35
C SER A 169 41.52 -12.32 6.81
N LEU A 170 40.76 -11.30 7.17
CA LEU A 170 39.39 -11.11 6.66
C LEU A 170 39.39 -10.98 5.12
N ARG A 171 40.34 -10.23 4.56
CA ARG A 171 40.46 -10.05 3.10
C ARG A 171 40.75 -11.37 2.38
N ASP A 172 41.62 -12.21 2.94
CA ASP A 172 41.92 -13.52 2.36
C ASP A 172 40.72 -14.46 2.41
N HIS A 173 39.98 -14.50 3.52
CA HIS A 173 38.74 -15.28 3.62
C HIS A 173 37.66 -14.78 2.64
N VAL A 174 37.51 -13.46 2.49
CA VAL A 174 36.61 -12.86 1.49
C VAL A 174 37.02 -13.26 0.08
N ARG A 175 38.33 -13.26 -0.23
CA ARG A 175 38.85 -13.70 -1.53
C ARG A 175 38.47 -15.15 -1.80
N THR A 176 38.75 -16.06 -0.87
CA THR A 176 38.42 -17.48 -1.01
C THR A 176 36.93 -17.70 -1.23
N LEU A 177 36.08 -17.03 -0.45
CA LEU A 177 34.63 -17.12 -0.61
C LEU A 177 34.19 -16.59 -1.98
N ALA A 178 34.72 -15.45 -2.42
CA ALA A 178 34.40 -14.86 -3.71
C ALA A 178 34.85 -15.73 -4.91
N GLU A 179 36.00 -16.41 -4.81
CA GLU A 179 36.49 -17.32 -5.86
C GLU A 179 35.54 -18.49 -6.12
N THR A 180 34.89 -19.02 -5.08
CA THR A 180 33.95 -20.14 -5.18
C THR A 180 32.50 -19.72 -5.37
N THR A 181 32.20 -18.43 -5.26
CA THR A 181 30.84 -17.89 -5.38
C THR A 181 30.46 -17.67 -6.84
N ASP A 182 29.22 -18.00 -7.20
CA ASP A 182 28.62 -17.58 -8.47
C ASP A 182 28.10 -16.14 -8.35
N PHE A 183 28.72 -15.23 -9.09
CA PHE A 183 28.38 -13.82 -9.08
C PHE A 183 27.10 -13.49 -9.86
N ALA A 184 26.42 -14.49 -10.44
CA ALA A 184 25.08 -14.33 -11.00
C ALA A 184 24.03 -13.92 -9.95
N MET A 185 24.35 -14.06 -8.65
CA MET A 185 23.54 -13.54 -7.55
C MET A 185 23.37 -12.02 -7.59
N PHE A 186 24.34 -11.27 -8.14
CA PHE A 186 24.33 -9.81 -8.18
C PHE A 186 23.59 -9.30 -9.42
N ARG A 187 22.55 -8.49 -9.21
CA ARG A 187 21.74 -7.89 -10.28
C ARG A 187 21.32 -6.47 -9.97
N SER A 188 20.84 -5.77 -10.99
CA SER A 188 20.13 -4.50 -10.87
C SER A 188 18.64 -4.71 -11.15
N VAL A 189 17.79 -3.92 -10.49
CA VAL A 189 16.36 -3.85 -10.81
C VAL A 189 16.11 -2.55 -11.55
N GLU A 190 15.53 -2.64 -12.74
CA GLU A 190 15.13 -1.48 -13.50
C GLU A 190 13.90 -0.82 -12.86
N LEU A 191 13.92 0.50 -12.71
CA LEU A 191 12.86 1.24 -12.01
C LEU A 191 11.48 1.01 -12.64
N VAL A 192 11.42 0.88 -13.97
CA VAL A 192 10.18 0.61 -14.70
C VAL A 192 9.55 -0.72 -14.28
N ASP A 193 10.37 -1.76 -14.10
CA ASP A 193 9.93 -3.08 -13.68
C ASP A 193 9.52 -3.07 -12.20
N ALA A 194 10.27 -2.34 -11.37
CA ALA A 194 9.91 -2.14 -9.97
C ALA A 194 8.54 -1.46 -9.82
N ILE A 195 8.29 -0.39 -10.60
CA ILE A 195 7.00 0.31 -10.62
C ILE A 195 5.88 -0.61 -11.15
N ALA A 196 6.17 -1.39 -12.20
CA ALA A 196 5.19 -2.30 -12.79
C ALA A 196 4.78 -3.41 -11.82
N ALA A 197 5.75 -4.04 -11.15
CA ALA A 197 5.48 -5.01 -10.09
C ALA A 197 4.74 -4.35 -8.93
N HIS A 198 5.20 -3.21 -8.42
CA HIS A 198 4.53 -2.49 -7.33
C HIS A 198 3.06 -2.16 -7.65
N ARG A 199 2.68 -1.97 -8.93
CA ARG A 199 1.29 -1.69 -9.35
C ARG A 199 0.31 -2.81 -9.01
N THR A 200 0.79 -4.03 -8.80
CA THR A 200 -0.06 -5.17 -8.41
C THR A 200 -0.34 -5.20 -6.89
N THR A 201 0.31 -4.33 -6.12
CA THR A 201 0.14 -4.28 -4.66
C THR A 201 -0.95 -3.30 -4.24
N ALA A 202 -1.53 -3.55 -3.08
CA ALA A 202 -2.46 -2.66 -2.39
C ALA A 202 -1.87 -1.26 -2.07
N TYR A 203 -0.55 -1.11 -2.10
CA TYR A 203 0.14 0.14 -1.74
C TYR A 203 0.29 1.12 -2.91
N HIS A 204 0.12 0.67 -4.16
CA HIS A 204 0.41 1.51 -5.33
C HIS A 204 -0.45 2.76 -5.39
N VAL A 205 -1.77 2.61 -5.24
CA VAL A 205 -2.69 3.74 -5.35
C VAL A 205 -2.48 4.72 -4.19
N ALA A 206 -2.11 4.24 -3.00
CA ALA A 206 -1.77 5.11 -1.89
C ALA A 206 -0.53 5.97 -2.17
N ARG A 207 0.50 5.41 -2.83
CA ARG A 207 1.74 6.15 -3.16
C ARG A 207 1.62 7.07 -4.37
N PHE A 208 0.96 6.58 -5.42
CA PHE A 208 1.02 7.21 -6.73
C PHE A 208 -0.33 7.75 -7.21
N GLY A 209 -1.41 7.46 -6.50
CA GLY A 209 -2.77 7.72 -6.95
C GLY A 209 -3.16 6.80 -8.11
N GLY A 210 -4.23 7.18 -8.80
CA GLY A 210 -4.76 6.43 -9.94
C GLY A 210 -6.02 5.64 -9.58
N PRO A 211 -6.65 5.01 -10.58
CA PRO A 211 -7.89 4.26 -10.36
C PRO A 211 -7.61 2.99 -9.58
N LEU A 212 -8.53 2.67 -8.66
CA LEU A 212 -8.58 1.33 -8.05
C LEU A 212 -9.00 0.30 -9.09
N PRO A 213 -8.58 -0.98 -8.95
CA PRO A 213 -9.07 -2.05 -9.79
C PRO A 213 -10.60 -2.14 -9.68
N PRO A 214 -11.31 -2.40 -10.79
CA PRO A 214 -12.76 -2.45 -10.80
C PRO A 214 -13.27 -3.53 -9.84
N ARG A 215 -14.25 -3.17 -9.02
CA ARG A 215 -14.91 -4.10 -8.10
C ARG A 215 -15.80 -5.07 -8.90
N PRO A 216 -15.73 -6.40 -8.66
CA PRO A 216 -16.69 -7.34 -9.21
C PRO A 216 -18.13 -6.98 -8.77
N PRO A 217 -19.16 -7.29 -9.57
CA PRO A 217 -20.55 -7.08 -9.13
C PRO A 217 -20.81 -7.78 -7.79
N ALA A 218 -21.51 -7.11 -6.88
CA ALA A 218 -21.93 -7.72 -5.63
C ALA A 218 -22.78 -8.95 -5.92
N THR A 219 -22.48 -10.06 -5.24
CA THR A 219 -23.39 -11.21 -5.22
C THR A 219 -24.58 -10.84 -4.34
N GLY A 220 -25.78 -11.20 -4.76
CA GLY A 220 -26.99 -10.92 -3.97
C GLY A 220 -26.91 -11.59 -2.59
N ALA A 221 -27.73 -11.11 -1.64
CA ALA A 221 -27.77 -11.70 -0.31
C ALA A 221 -28.07 -13.21 -0.40
N PRO A 222 -27.30 -14.09 0.29
CA PRO A 222 -27.58 -15.52 0.36
C PRO A 222 -28.98 -15.80 0.88
N THR A 223 -29.58 -16.91 0.48
CA THR A 223 -30.91 -17.28 0.96
C THR A 223 -30.94 -17.49 2.47
N GLU A 224 -29.91 -18.15 3.01
CA GLU A 224 -29.75 -18.39 4.44
C GLU A 224 -29.11 -17.19 5.13
N ILE A 225 -29.49 -16.96 6.38
CA ILE A 225 -28.91 -15.91 7.23
C ILE A 225 -27.66 -16.47 7.90
N GLY A 226 -26.51 -15.87 7.60
CA GLY A 226 -25.24 -16.29 8.17
C GLY A 226 -24.92 -15.62 9.52
N GLU A 227 -23.92 -16.15 10.23
CA GLU A 227 -23.43 -15.55 11.49
C GLU A 227 -22.96 -14.11 11.29
N ALA A 228 -22.34 -13.82 10.13
CA ALA A 228 -21.80 -12.50 9.80
C ALA A 228 -22.87 -11.39 9.75
N GLU A 229 -24.15 -11.70 9.56
CA GLU A 229 -25.24 -10.70 9.51
C GLU A 229 -26.23 -10.84 10.69
N ALA A 230 -26.03 -11.82 11.57
CA ALA A 230 -27.03 -12.23 12.55
C ALA A 230 -27.42 -11.12 13.53
N ARG A 231 -26.46 -10.30 13.97
CA ARG A 231 -26.70 -9.25 14.98
C ARG A 231 -27.55 -8.10 14.42
N TYR A 232 -27.20 -7.59 13.24
CA TYR A 232 -27.98 -6.54 12.57
C TYR A 232 -29.35 -7.07 12.16
N VAL A 233 -29.44 -8.32 11.69
CA VAL A 233 -30.74 -8.95 11.36
C VAL A 233 -31.63 -9.03 12.59
N ALA A 234 -31.10 -9.43 13.75
CA ALA A 234 -31.88 -9.47 14.99
C ALA A 234 -32.46 -8.09 15.34
N GLN A 235 -31.63 -7.04 15.31
CA GLN A 235 -32.09 -5.66 15.54
C GLN A 235 -33.15 -5.23 14.50
N LEU A 236 -32.97 -5.60 13.24
CA LEU A 236 -33.93 -5.29 12.18
C LEU A 236 -35.27 -6.01 12.39
N MET A 237 -35.25 -7.24 12.91
CA MET A 237 -36.48 -7.94 13.30
C MET A 237 -37.19 -7.25 14.47
N ASP A 238 -36.45 -6.70 15.42
CA ASP A 238 -37.03 -5.91 16.51
C ASP A 238 -37.74 -4.66 15.96
N VAL A 239 -37.11 -3.94 15.03
CA VAL A 239 -37.74 -2.80 14.33
C VAL A 239 -39.07 -3.20 13.68
N TYR A 240 -39.13 -4.39 13.08
CA TYR A 240 -40.35 -4.87 12.43
C TYR A 240 -41.42 -5.29 13.43
N ARG A 241 -41.03 -5.90 14.56
CA ARG A 241 -41.96 -6.24 15.65
C ARG A 241 -42.56 -5.00 16.30
N GLU A 242 -41.81 -3.91 16.45
CA GLU A 242 -42.36 -2.62 16.89
C GLU A 242 -43.41 -2.09 15.91
N ALA A 243 -43.10 -2.15 14.60
CA ALA A 243 -43.99 -1.65 13.56
C ALA A 243 -45.24 -2.51 13.36
N TRP A 244 -45.19 -3.80 13.73
CA TRP A 244 -46.28 -4.75 13.58
C TRP A 244 -46.35 -5.75 14.75
N PRO A 245 -46.82 -5.32 15.94
CA PRO A 245 -46.76 -6.13 17.17
C PRO A 245 -47.63 -7.38 17.16
N THR A 246 -48.66 -7.42 16.32
CA THR A 246 -49.65 -8.50 16.28
C THR A 246 -49.29 -9.63 15.31
N GLY A 247 -48.20 -9.50 14.55
CA GLY A 247 -47.77 -10.53 13.61
C GLY A 247 -46.73 -11.47 14.19
N ASP A 248 -46.79 -12.73 13.76
CA ASP A 248 -45.74 -13.71 13.98
C ASP A 248 -44.56 -13.42 13.03
N LEU A 249 -43.68 -12.50 13.44
CA LEU A 249 -42.56 -12.01 12.63
C LEU A 249 -41.23 -12.66 12.99
N ALA A 250 -40.77 -13.51 12.09
CA ALA A 250 -39.45 -14.11 12.02
C ALA A 250 -38.94 -14.07 10.56
N PRO A 251 -37.63 -14.21 10.32
CA PRO A 251 -37.11 -14.13 8.96
C PRO A 251 -37.76 -15.10 7.96
N ASN A 252 -38.17 -16.29 8.41
CA ASN A 252 -38.86 -17.29 7.59
C ASN A 252 -40.37 -17.02 7.41
N THR A 253 -41.00 -16.23 8.29
CA THR A 253 -42.43 -15.87 8.21
C THR A 253 -42.67 -14.50 7.58
N LEU A 254 -41.64 -13.67 7.36
CA LEU A 254 -41.77 -12.30 6.82
C LEU A 254 -42.56 -12.21 5.51
N HIS A 255 -42.60 -13.27 4.70
CA HIS A 255 -43.38 -13.33 3.47
C HIS A 255 -44.88 -13.06 3.68
N THR A 256 -45.41 -13.19 4.90
CA THR A 256 -46.80 -12.86 5.25
C THR A 256 -47.06 -11.34 5.24
N GLU A 257 -46.02 -10.51 5.30
CA GLU A 257 -46.10 -9.05 5.19
C GLU A 257 -45.18 -8.55 4.06
N PRO A 258 -45.69 -8.48 2.81
CA PRO A 258 -44.87 -8.24 1.62
C PRO A 258 -44.05 -6.94 1.68
N ARG A 259 -44.55 -5.89 2.36
CA ARG A 259 -43.82 -4.63 2.48
C ARG A 259 -42.55 -4.79 3.32
N LEU A 260 -42.65 -5.52 4.43
CA LEU A 260 -41.52 -5.80 5.32
C LEU A 260 -40.57 -6.82 4.69
N ALA A 261 -41.07 -7.85 4.00
CA ALA A 261 -40.23 -8.79 3.26
C ALA A 261 -39.38 -8.09 2.19
N ALA A 262 -40.00 -7.22 1.38
CA ALA A 262 -39.27 -6.47 0.35
C ALA A 262 -38.27 -5.48 0.96
N HIS A 263 -38.60 -4.86 2.10
CA HIS A 263 -37.67 -3.99 2.81
C HIS A 263 -36.48 -4.79 3.38
N PHE A 264 -36.73 -5.93 4.02
CA PHE A 264 -35.72 -6.82 4.57
C PHE A 264 -34.70 -7.25 3.52
N GLN A 265 -35.19 -7.70 2.36
CA GLN A 265 -34.34 -8.09 1.23
C GLN A 265 -33.40 -6.96 0.80
N ARG A 266 -33.90 -5.73 0.64
CA ARG A 266 -33.07 -4.57 0.30
C ARG A 266 -32.01 -4.25 1.36
N GLN A 267 -32.32 -4.44 2.65
CA GLN A 267 -31.35 -4.21 3.72
C GLN A 267 -30.23 -5.26 3.69
N ARG A 268 -30.58 -6.53 3.43
CA ARG A 268 -29.57 -7.60 3.28
C ARG A 268 -28.70 -7.37 2.05
N GLU A 269 -29.29 -6.98 0.93
CA GLU A 269 -28.55 -6.62 -0.28
C GLU A 269 -27.57 -5.46 -0.01
N SER A 270 -27.99 -4.45 0.75
CA SER A 270 -27.11 -3.35 1.17
C SER A 270 -25.94 -3.87 2.02
N PHE A 271 -26.21 -4.72 3.01
CA PHE A 271 -25.18 -5.33 3.87
C PHE A 271 -24.14 -6.12 3.04
N TYR A 272 -24.58 -7.00 2.15
CA TYR A 272 -23.66 -7.78 1.31
C TYR A 272 -22.94 -6.95 0.25
N SER A 273 -23.51 -5.82 -0.19
CA SER A 273 -22.80 -4.85 -1.01
C SER A 273 -21.60 -4.27 -0.26
N ALA A 274 -21.80 -3.86 1.00
CA ALA A 274 -20.72 -3.37 1.85
C ALA A 274 -19.68 -4.45 2.20
N GLU A 275 -20.08 -5.71 2.41
CA GLU A 275 -19.14 -6.82 2.58
C GLU A 275 -18.30 -7.07 1.32
N SER A 276 -18.91 -6.99 0.15
CA SER A 276 -18.19 -7.06 -1.14
C SER A 276 -17.18 -5.92 -1.27
N LEU A 277 -17.55 -4.70 -0.89
CA LEU A 277 -16.61 -3.56 -0.86
C LEU A 277 -15.47 -3.80 0.13
N ARG A 278 -15.75 -4.30 1.34
CA ARG A 278 -14.74 -4.60 2.38
C ARG A 278 -13.73 -5.64 1.91
N LEU A 279 -14.21 -6.73 1.32
CA LEU A 279 -13.36 -7.80 0.81
C LEU A 279 -12.50 -7.33 -0.36
N HIS A 280 -13.05 -6.54 -1.28
CA HIS A 280 -12.28 -5.96 -2.39
C HIS A 280 -11.23 -4.96 -1.89
N ALA A 281 -11.58 -4.12 -0.91
CA ALA A 281 -10.68 -3.15 -0.32
C ALA A 281 -9.45 -3.81 0.33
N ARG A 282 -9.62 -4.97 0.98
CA ARG A 282 -8.53 -5.73 1.61
C ARG A 282 -7.34 -5.95 0.69
N ASP A 283 -7.60 -6.23 -0.59
CA ASP A 283 -6.56 -6.56 -1.57
C ASP A 283 -6.16 -5.35 -2.44
N ALA A 284 -7.03 -4.33 -2.51
CA ALA A 284 -6.85 -3.18 -3.41
C ALA A 284 -6.23 -1.94 -2.76
N VAL A 285 -6.31 -1.79 -1.43
CA VAL A 285 -5.84 -0.61 -0.68
C VAL A 285 -5.11 -1.02 0.61
N PRO A 286 -4.27 -0.13 1.20
CA PRO A 286 -3.57 -0.47 2.43
C PRO A 286 -4.53 -0.81 3.59
N PRO A 287 -4.10 -1.66 4.54
CA PRO A 287 -4.88 -1.96 5.75
C PRO A 287 -5.31 -0.68 6.49
N GLY A 288 -6.53 -0.65 7.01
CA GLY A 288 -7.10 0.51 7.71
C GLY A 288 -7.91 1.45 6.80
N THR A 289 -7.82 1.32 5.48
CA THR A 289 -8.53 2.21 4.54
C THR A 289 -10.04 2.04 4.59
N PHE A 290 -10.54 0.79 4.67
CA PHE A 290 -11.98 0.54 4.77
C PHE A 290 -12.51 0.95 6.15
N GLU A 291 -11.74 0.72 7.20
CA GLU A 291 -12.08 1.10 8.57
C GLU A 291 -12.18 2.62 8.71
N ALA A 292 -11.29 3.38 8.05
CA ALA A 292 -11.39 4.84 7.98
C ALA A 292 -12.68 5.29 7.30
N LEU A 293 -13.05 4.68 6.16
CA LEU A 293 -14.33 4.93 5.49
C LEU A 293 -15.52 4.61 6.43
N GLN A 294 -15.47 3.48 7.13
CA GLN A 294 -16.51 3.06 8.06
C GLN A 294 -16.67 4.06 9.22
N ASN A 295 -15.55 4.57 9.75
CA ASN A 295 -15.53 5.57 10.82
C ASN A 295 -16.09 6.93 10.39
N ASP A 296 -15.82 7.36 9.16
CA ASP A 296 -16.37 8.61 8.63
C ASP A 296 -17.88 8.50 8.36
N VAL A 297 -18.34 7.33 7.87
CA VAL A 297 -19.79 7.06 7.78
C VAL A 297 -20.43 7.06 9.16
N HIS A 298 -19.82 6.41 10.16
CA HIS A 298 -20.30 6.41 11.54
C HIS A 298 -20.40 7.83 12.10
N SER A 299 -19.33 8.60 11.99
CA SER A 299 -19.27 10.00 12.46
C SER A 299 -20.33 10.87 11.80
N GLY A 300 -20.63 10.64 10.52
CA GLY A 300 -21.65 11.39 9.79
C GLY A 300 -23.10 11.01 10.13
N VAL A 301 -23.35 9.87 10.79
CA VAL A 301 -24.72 9.43 11.13
C VAL A 301 -25.00 9.26 12.62
N ILE A 302 -23.97 9.25 13.48
CA ILE A 302 -24.14 8.91 14.90
C ILE A 302 -25.09 9.85 15.63
N GLU A 303 -24.97 11.16 15.44
CA GLU A 303 -25.89 12.16 16.03
C GLU A 303 -27.34 11.96 15.57
N ILE A 304 -27.53 11.52 14.33
CA ILE A 304 -28.86 11.19 13.81
C ILE A 304 -29.35 9.90 14.47
N ALA A 305 -28.52 8.87 14.59
CA ALA A 305 -28.90 7.62 15.23
C ALA A 305 -29.27 7.80 16.71
N GLU A 306 -28.57 8.69 17.41
CA GLU A 306 -28.77 9.03 18.82
C GLU A 306 -29.84 10.09 19.05
N ALA A 307 -30.43 10.67 18.01
CA ALA A 307 -31.56 11.57 18.15
C ALA A 307 -32.82 10.82 18.63
N ASP A 308 -33.79 11.60 19.13
CA ASP A 308 -35.11 11.08 19.43
C ASP A 308 -35.91 10.91 18.14
N HIS A 309 -36.46 9.71 17.96
CA HIS A 309 -37.31 9.37 16.81
C HIS A 309 -38.63 8.80 17.30
N ALA A 310 -39.69 9.05 16.53
CA ALA A 310 -41.03 8.56 16.85
C ALA A 310 -41.13 7.01 16.82
N THR A 311 -40.31 6.33 16.01
CA THR A 311 -40.25 4.87 15.91
C THR A 311 -38.83 4.42 15.55
N SER A 312 -38.48 3.16 15.84
CA SER A 312 -37.19 2.60 15.40
C SER A 312 -37.08 2.52 13.87
N MET A 313 -38.21 2.35 13.15
CA MET A 313 -38.24 2.41 11.69
C MET A 313 -37.88 3.81 11.17
N ALA A 314 -38.35 4.87 11.85
CA ALA A 314 -38.01 6.24 11.51
C ALA A 314 -36.51 6.53 11.74
N ARG A 315 -35.93 6.05 12.84
CA ARG A 315 -34.48 6.10 13.10
C ARG A 315 -33.70 5.44 11.96
N LEU A 316 -33.99 4.15 11.72
CA LEU A 316 -33.34 3.36 10.66
C LEU A 316 -33.38 4.09 9.31
N THR A 317 -34.56 4.56 8.92
CA THR A 317 -34.74 5.23 7.62
C THR A 317 -33.93 6.52 7.53
N GLN A 318 -33.95 7.36 8.57
CA GLN A 318 -33.21 8.63 8.59
C GLN A 318 -31.69 8.41 8.58
N VAL A 319 -31.18 7.46 9.37
CA VAL A 319 -29.75 7.10 9.39
C VAL A 319 -29.29 6.60 8.02
N LEU A 320 -30.02 5.65 7.42
CA LEU A 320 -29.68 5.12 6.10
C LEU A 320 -29.80 6.16 4.99
N GLN A 321 -30.74 7.11 5.10
CA GLN A 321 -30.83 8.22 4.16
C GLN A 321 -29.62 9.15 4.31
N ALA A 322 -29.27 9.53 5.53
CA ALA A 322 -28.13 10.40 5.81
C ALA A 322 -26.80 9.80 5.33
N SER A 323 -26.59 8.49 5.52
CA SER A 323 -25.35 7.83 5.06
C SER A 323 -25.12 7.94 3.55
N THR A 324 -26.20 8.02 2.75
CA THR A 324 -26.09 8.23 1.30
C THR A 324 -25.66 9.65 0.91
N GLN A 325 -25.78 10.63 1.81
CA GLN A 325 -25.54 12.05 1.55
C GLN A 325 -24.20 12.55 2.10
N ILE A 326 -23.47 11.73 2.87
CA ILE A 326 -22.16 12.10 3.40
C ILE A 326 -21.19 12.36 2.24
N ASP A 327 -20.47 13.47 2.30
CA ASP A 327 -19.34 13.72 1.41
C ASP A 327 -18.15 12.86 1.84
N LEU A 328 -17.83 11.88 1.00
CA LEU A 328 -16.72 10.95 1.21
C LEU A 328 -15.67 11.13 0.11
N SER A 329 -15.69 12.23 -0.65
CA SER A 329 -14.83 12.46 -1.82
C SER A 329 -13.33 12.35 -1.55
N ALA A 330 -12.90 12.51 -0.30
CA ALA A 330 -11.52 12.30 0.13
C ALA A 330 -11.09 10.81 0.19
N HIS A 331 -12.04 9.87 0.20
CA HIS A 331 -11.75 8.43 0.27
C HIS A 331 -11.51 7.82 -1.10
N ALA A 332 -10.38 7.15 -1.27
CA ALA A 332 -10.04 6.44 -2.51
C ALA A 332 -11.10 5.39 -2.91
N LEU A 333 -11.74 4.76 -1.92
CA LEU A 333 -12.77 3.74 -2.12
C LEU A 333 -14.04 4.28 -2.79
N THR A 334 -14.31 5.60 -2.74
CA THR A 334 -15.52 6.17 -3.38
C THR A 334 -15.59 5.94 -4.87
N THR A 335 -14.45 5.75 -5.54
CA THR A 335 -14.37 5.45 -6.98
C THR A 335 -14.93 4.08 -7.33
N ILE A 336 -15.04 3.18 -6.36
CA ILE A 336 -15.54 1.80 -6.51
C ILE A 336 -16.73 1.48 -5.58
N SER A 337 -17.14 2.44 -4.74
CA SER A 337 -18.32 2.35 -3.90
C SER A 337 -19.60 2.68 -4.67
N GLN A 338 -20.70 2.07 -4.23
CA GLN A 338 -22.07 2.31 -4.64
C GLN A 338 -22.87 2.89 -3.48
N THR A 339 -24.03 3.47 -3.77
CA THR A 339 -24.91 4.05 -2.75
C THR A 339 -25.33 3.03 -1.68
N ASP A 340 -25.58 1.78 -2.08
CA ASP A 340 -25.99 0.73 -1.14
C ASP A 340 -24.86 0.26 -0.23
N ASP A 341 -23.58 0.43 -0.62
CA ASP A 341 -22.45 0.14 0.26
C ASP A 341 -22.52 1.03 1.51
N ARG A 342 -22.93 2.30 1.37
CA ARG A 342 -23.03 3.25 2.50
C ARG A 342 -24.12 2.85 3.49
N LYS A 343 -25.24 2.30 2.99
CA LYS A 343 -26.30 1.73 3.84
C LYS A 343 -25.83 0.45 4.51
N GLY A 344 -25.14 -0.41 3.76
CA GLY A 344 -24.54 -1.64 4.27
C GLY A 344 -23.51 -1.40 5.36
N ILE A 345 -22.70 -0.35 5.24
CA ILE A 345 -21.76 0.07 6.29
C ILE A 345 -22.49 0.37 7.60
N CYS A 346 -23.66 1.03 7.55
CA CYS A 346 -24.47 1.22 8.76
C CYS A 346 -24.94 -0.11 9.37
N HIS A 347 -25.24 -1.11 8.55
CA HIS A 347 -25.60 -2.45 9.01
C HIS A 347 -24.39 -3.21 9.59
N GLN A 348 -23.20 -3.06 9.02
CA GLN A 348 -21.94 -3.56 9.60
C GLN A 348 -21.68 -2.93 10.97
N LEU A 349 -21.84 -1.60 11.08
CA LEU A 349 -21.72 -0.89 12.36
C LEU A 349 -22.76 -1.37 13.37
N ALA A 350 -23.99 -1.69 12.94
CA ALA A 350 -25.01 -2.26 13.81
C ALA A 350 -24.69 -3.70 14.24
N ASN A 351 -24.06 -4.50 13.37
CA ASN A 351 -23.52 -5.81 13.72
C ASN A 351 -22.44 -5.74 14.81
N GLU A 352 -21.64 -4.67 14.80
CA GLU A 352 -20.61 -4.37 15.80
C GLU A 352 -21.15 -3.63 17.04
N ASP A 353 -22.48 -3.44 17.15
CA ASP A 353 -23.15 -2.66 18.21
C ASP A 353 -22.66 -1.19 18.32
N ARG A 354 -22.04 -0.65 17.26
CA ARG A 354 -21.64 0.76 17.15
C ARG A 354 -22.77 1.67 16.67
N LEU A 355 -23.78 1.07 16.06
CA LEU A 355 -25.10 1.66 15.83
C LEU A 355 -26.15 0.72 16.41
N THR A 356 -27.29 1.26 16.83
CA THR A 356 -28.40 0.44 17.30
C THR A 356 -29.71 0.92 16.70
N TRP A 357 -30.48 0.01 16.11
CA TRP A 357 -31.75 0.36 15.49
C TRP A 357 -32.86 0.57 16.51
N MET A 358 -32.85 -0.18 17.60
CA MET A 358 -33.79 -0.07 18.70
C MET A 358 -33.06 0.30 20.00
N ARG A 359 -33.61 1.22 20.79
CA ARG A 359 -33.07 1.50 22.13
C ARG A 359 -33.51 0.41 23.09
N ALA A 360 -32.62 -0.07 23.93
CA ALA A 360 -32.98 -0.95 25.03
C ALA A 360 -33.79 -0.15 26.07
N GLY A 361 -35.12 -0.31 26.04
CA GLY A 361 -36.04 0.24 27.04
C GLY A 361 -36.42 1.71 26.83
N SER A 362 -37.63 1.93 26.31
CA SER A 362 -38.48 3.06 26.67
C SER A 362 -39.84 2.54 27.09
#